data_AF-A0A6A7LU90-F1
#
_entry.id   AF-A0A6A7LU90-F1
#
_cell.length_a   1.000
_cell.length_b   1.000
_cell.length_c   1.000
_cell.angle_alpha   90.00
_cell.angle_beta   90.00
_cell.angle_gamma   90.00
#
_symmetry.space_group_name_H-M   'P 1'
#
loop_
_entity.id
_entity.type
_entity.pdbx_description
1 polymer ?
#
loop_
_entity_poly.entity_id
_entity_poly.type
_entity_poly.pdbx_seq_one_letter_code
_entity_poly.pdbx_strand_id
1 'polypeptide(L)'
;MSRPGGSDRQYVERLGDALRTRDPNALRAFLVDSAGRFGDAAQVDDVTRQTPEKFEALMHQMTVVRADLAEFHDESRRWLAEHGLPPPTGETQRRN
;
A
#
# COMPACT_ATOMS: atom_id res chain seq x y z
N MET A 1 -9.02 0.86 29.67
CA MET A 1 -9.77 -0.06 28.78
C MET A 1 -9.42 0.27 27.34
N SER A 2 -8.54 -0.48 26.68
CA SER A 2 -8.27 -0.34 25.24
C SER A 2 -7.86 -1.70 24.68
N ARG A 3 -8.69 -2.28 23.82
CA ARG A 3 -8.29 -3.36 22.92
C ARG A 3 -8.73 -2.97 21.51
N PRO A 4 -7.89 -2.27 20.73
CA PRO A 4 -8.21 -1.92 19.36
C PRO A 4 -7.86 -3.10 18.44
N GLY A 5 -8.52 -4.26 18.63
CA GLY A 5 -8.32 -5.43 17.77
C GLY A 5 -9.30 -5.50 16.59
N GLY A 6 -10.44 -4.80 16.68
CA GLY A 6 -11.49 -4.83 15.65
C GLY A 6 -11.23 -3.87 14.49
N SER A 7 -10.61 -2.72 14.75
CA SER A 7 -10.33 -1.70 13.73
C SER A 7 -9.22 -2.13 12.76
N ASP A 8 -8.25 -2.90 13.24
CA ASP A 8 -7.09 -3.32 12.45
C ASP A 8 -7.48 -4.32 11.34
N ARG A 9 -8.30 -5.33 11.68
CA ARG A 9 -8.77 -6.32 10.69
C ARG A 9 -9.65 -5.71 9.60
N GLN A 10 -10.61 -4.85 9.98
CA GLN A 10 -11.44 -4.14 9.01
C GLN A 10 -10.63 -3.16 8.14
N TYR A 11 -9.60 -2.54 8.71
CA TYR A 11 -8.68 -1.69 7.97
C TYR A 11 -7.91 -2.49 6.92
N VAL A 12 -7.36 -3.65 7.28
CA VAL A 12 -6.65 -4.55 6.37
C VAL A 12 -7.56 -5.06 5.25
N GLU A 13 -8.81 -5.42 5.55
CA GLU A 13 -9.79 -5.85 4.55
C GLU A 13 -10.09 -4.73 3.54
N ARG A 14 -10.46 -3.53 4.00
CA ARG A 14 -10.75 -2.39 3.11
C ARG A 14 -9.54 -1.96 2.28
N LEU A 15 -8.35 -1.98 2.87
CA LEU A 15 -7.11 -1.72 2.16
C LEU A 15 -6.89 -2.77 1.06
N GLY A 16 -7.27 -4.04 1.31
CA GLY A 16 -7.16 -5.11 0.32
C GLY A 16 -8.06 -4.85 -0.87
N ASP A 17 -9.31 -4.45 -0.62
CA ASP A 17 -10.27 -4.11 -1.67
C ASP A 17 -9.84 -2.88 -2.49
N ALA A 18 -9.26 -1.86 -1.84
CA ALA A 18 -8.67 -0.71 -2.53
C ALA A 18 -7.52 -1.13 -3.45
N LEU A 19 -6.63 -2.01 -2.98
CA LEU A 19 -5.51 -2.54 -3.78
C LEU A 19 -6.00 -3.44 -4.94
N ARG A 20 -7.06 -4.22 -4.75
CA ARG A 20 -7.68 -5.02 -5.84
C ARG A 20 -8.24 -4.18 -6.98
N THR A 21 -8.64 -2.95 -6.68
CA THR A 21 -9.11 -2.00 -7.71
C THR A 21 -7.95 -1.52 -8.58
N ARG A 22 -6.70 -1.64 -8.09
CA ARG A 22 -5.47 -1.23 -8.78
C ARG A 22 -5.47 0.22 -9.24
N ASP A 23 -6.17 1.06 -8.49
CA ASP A 23 -6.26 2.49 -8.73
C ASP A 23 -5.46 3.26 -7.66
N PRO A 24 -4.36 3.93 -8.05
CA PRO A 24 -3.58 4.78 -7.14
C PRO A 24 -4.42 5.89 -6.49
N ASN A 25 -5.47 6.39 -7.16
CA ASN A 25 -6.35 7.41 -6.59
C ASN A 25 -7.26 6.83 -5.51
N ALA A 26 -7.75 5.60 -5.70
CA ALA A 26 -8.52 4.90 -4.68
C ALA A 26 -7.67 4.63 -3.44
N LEU A 27 -6.41 4.22 -3.62
CA LEU A 27 -5.46 4.05 -2.51
C LEU A 27 -5.20 5.37 -1.78
N ARG A 28 -4.96 6.47 -2.53
CA ARG A 28 -4.75 7.80 -1.94
C ARG A 28 -5.97 8.27 -1.15
N ALA A 29 -7.18 8.15 -1.71
CA ALA A 29 -8.42 8.51 -1.03
C ALA A 29 -8.62 7.71 0.26
N PHE A 30 -8.32 6.41 0.23
CA PHE A 30 -8.35 5.54 1.41
C PHE A 30 -7.35 5.98 2.48
N LEU A 31 -6.11 6.30 2.09
CA LEU A 31 -5.07 6.76 3.03
C LEU A 31 -5.42 8.12 3.65
N VAL A 32 -6.03 9.03 2.88
CA VAL A 32 -6.55 10.31 3.40
C VAL A 32 -7.69 10.09 4.39
N ASP A 33 -8.69 9.25 4.07
CA ASP A 33 -9.81 8.93 4.98
C ASP A 33 -9.30 8.25 6.27
N SER A 34 -8.33 7.34 6.15
CA SER A 34 -7.71 6.68 7.30
C SER A 34 -6.89 7.64 8.16
N ALA A 35 -6.06 8.48 7.55
CA ALA A 35 -5.25 9.47 8.25
C ALA A 35 -6.14 10.51 8.96
N GLY A 36 -7.30 10.86 8.40
CA GLY A 36 -8.28 11.71 9.07
C GLY A 36 -8.95 11.06 10.28
N ARG A 37 -9.08 9.72 10.31
CA ARG A 37 -9.71 8.98 11.42
C ARG A 37 -8.74 8.61 12.55
N PHE A 38 -7.51 8.25 12.20
CA PHE A 38 -6.54 7.67 13.14
C PHE A 38 -5.22 8.43 13.22
N GLY A 39 -4.98 9.35 12.28
CA GLY A 39 -3.77 10.14 12.19
C GLY A 39 -3.99 11.61 12.50
N ASP A 40 -2.99 12.42 12.19
CA ASP A 40 -3.00 13.87 12.38
C ASP A 40 -3.15 14.62 11.05
N ALA A 41 -3.56 15.88 11.10
CA ALA A 41 -3.70 16.74 9.92
C ALA A 41 -2.41 16.82 9.08
N ALA A 42 -1.24 16.70 9.72
CA ALA A 42 0.05 16.64 9.04
C ALA A 42 0.24 15.37 8.19
N GLN A 43 -0.30 14.23 8.62
CA GLN A 43 -0.25 12.98 7.83
C GLN A 43 -1.18 13.05 6.62
N VAL A 44 -2.39 13.60 6.79
CA VAL A 44 -3.32 13.83 5.68
C VAL A 44 -2.68 14.73 4.61
N ASP A 45 -2.04 15.80 5.07
CA ASP A 45 -1.40 16.76 4.20
C ASP A 45 -0.14 16.19 3.52
N ASP A 46 0.68 15.39 4.21
CA ASP A 46 1.79 14.66 3.57
C ASP A 46 1.28 13.74 2.46
N VAL A 47 0.29 12.90 2.74
CA VAL A 47 -0.37 12.00 1.77
C VAL A 47 -0.96 12.80 0.60
N THR A 48 -1.52 13.98 0.86
CA THR A 48 -2.08 14.82 -0.19
C THR A 48 -1.00 15.47 -1.06
N ARG A 49 0.18 15.77 -0.53
CA ARG A 49 1.30 16.33 -1.30
C ARG A 49 2.08 15.31 -2.12
N GLN A 50 1.93 14.01 -1.85
CA GLN A 50 2.63 12.98 -2.62
C GLN A 50 2.07 12.86 -4.05
N THR A 51 2.95 12.48 -4.97
CA THR A 51 2.59 12.37 -6.39
C THR A 51 1.90 11.03 -6.70
N PRO A 52 1.09 10.96 -7.78
CA PRO A 52 0.44 9.73 -8.19
C PRO A 52 1.40 8.54 -8.39
N GLU A 53 2.60 8.80 -8.93
CA GLU A 53 3.62 7.78 -9.17
C GLU A 53 4.12 7.17 -7.86
N LYS A 54 4.19 7.97 -6.80
CA LYS A 54 4.57 7.48 -5.47
C LYS A 54 3.49 6.59 -4.88
N PHE A 55 2.21 6.89 -5.11
CA PHE A 55 1.11 6.01 -4.71
C PHE A 55 1.05 4.73 -5.54
N GLU A 56 1.38 4.78 -6.83
CA GLU A 56 1.48 3.61 -7.68
C GLU A 56 2.60 2.68 -7.21
N ALA A 57 3.79 3.23 -6.92
CA ALA A 57 4.89 2.48 -6.32
C ALA A 57 4.51 1.85 -4.97
N LEU A 58 3.85 2.63 -4.11
CA LEU A 58 3.37 2.15 -2.81
C LEU A 58 2.32 1.04 -2.98
N MET A 59 1.40 1.16 -3.95
CA MET A 59 0.39 0.16 -4.26
C MET A 59 1.05 -1.17 -4.65
N HIS A 60 2.05 -1.15 -5.53
CA HIS A 60 2.78 -2.35 -5.93
C HIS A 60 3.56 -2.96 -4.78
N GLN A 61 4.18 -2.13 -3.94
CA GLN A 61 4.83 -2.60 -2.71
C GLN A 61 3.83 -3.25 -1.74
N MET A 62 2.70 -2.62 -1.47
CA MET A 62 1.68 -3.17 -0.57
C MET A 62 1.05 -4.45 -1.14
N THR A 63 0.96 -4.56 -2.46
CA THR A 63 0.45 -5.75 -3.14
C THR A 63 1.37 -6.95 -2.92
N VAL A 64 2.68 -6.79 -3.11
CA VAL A 64 3.66 -7.90 -3.03
C VAL A 64 3.81 -8.45 -1.60
N VAL A 65 3.65 -7.63 -0.57
CA VAL A 65 3.71 -8.11 0.83
C VAL A 65 2.43 -8.84 1.28
N ARG A 66 1.33 -8.69 0.54
CA ARG A 66 0.02 -9.20 0.90
C ARG A 66 -0.28 -10.53 0.23
N ALA A 67 -0.30 -11.60 1.02
CA ALA A 67 -0.56 -12.95 0.52
C ALA A 67 -1.97 -13.10 -0.12
N ASP A 68 -2.94 -12.30 0.29
CA ASP A 68 -4.31 -12.30 -0.26
C ASP A 68 -4.42 -11.65 -1.65
N LEU A 69 -3.32 -11.08 -2.15
CA LEU A 69 -3.19 -10.48 -3.49
C LEU A 69 -2.12 -11.19 -4.32
N ALA A 70 -1.82 -12.45 -4.00
CA ALA A 70 -0.80 -13.26 -4.68
C ALA A 70 -0.97 -13.29 -6.21
N GLU A 71 -2.20 -13.20 -6.70
CA GLU A 71 -2.51 -13.12 -8.14
C GLU A 71 -1.89 -11.89 -8.83
N PHE A 72 -1.63 -10.81 -8.10
CA PHE A 72 -1.04 -9.55 -8.62
C PHE A 72 0.45 -9.40 -8.29
N HIS A 73 1.07 -10.39 -7.63
CA HIS A 73 2.47 -10.30 -7.19
C HIS A 73 3.43 -10.23 -8.35
N ASP A 74 3.26 -11.08 -9.37
CA ASP A 74 4.19 -11.16 -10.50
C ASP A 74 4.19 -9.86 -11.29
N GLU A 75 3.02 -9.30 -11.54
CA GLU A 75 2.88 -8.01 -12.22
C GLU A 75 3.47 -6.87 -11.40
N SER A 76 3.19 -6.83 -10.09
CA SER A 76 3.72 -5.78 -9.22
C SER A 76 5.24 -5.86 -9.07
N ARG A 77 5.82 -7.06 -8.98
CA ARG A 77 7.26 -7.26 -8.99
C ARG A 77 7.88 -6.80 -10.30
N ARG A 78 7.24 -7.10 -11.42
CA ARG A 78 7.69 -6.66 -12.74
C ARG A 78 7.69 -5.14 -12.87
N TRP A 79 6.60 -4.48 -12.49
CA TRP A 79 6.50 -3.03 -12.51
C TRP A 79 7.58 -2.37 -11.63
N LEU A 80 7.80 -2.89 -10.41
CA LEU A 80 8.84 -2.41 -9.51
C LEU A 80 10.24 -2.57 -10.12
N ALA A 81 10.53 -3.71 -10.74
CA ALA A 81 11.80 -3.95 -11.42
C ALA A 81 12.02 -3.02 -12.63
N GLU A 82 10.99 -2.77 -13.43
CA GLU A 82 11.03 -1.83 -14.57
C GLU A 82 11.29 -0.39 -14.12
N HIS A 83 10.78 -0.01 -12.94
CA HIS A 83 10.99 1.31 -12.34
C HIS A 83 12.25 1.39 -11.44
N GLY A 84 13.03 0.32 -11.35
CA GLY A 84 14.24 0.26 -10.52
C GLY A 84 13.97 0.35 -9.01
N LEU A 85 12.75 0.04 -8.58
CA LEU A 85 12.33 0.04 -7.18
C LEU A 85 12.53 -1.35 -6.56
N PRO A 86 13.06 -1.43 -5.33
CA PRO A 86 13.25 -2.71 -4.67
C PRO A 86 11.88 -3.32 -4.29
N PRO A 87 11.72 -4.65 -4.40
CA PRO A 87 10.55 -5.31 -3.86
C PRO A 87 10.50 -5.10 -2.33
N PRO A 88 9.29 -5.03 -1.76
CA PRO A 88 9.03 -4.69 -0.36
C PRO A 88 9.37 -5.83 0.64
N THR A 89 10.03 -6.88 0.17
CA THR A 89 10.54 -7.98 0.99
C THR A 89 12.04 -8.07 0.79
N GLY A 90 12.77 -8.26 1.88
CA GLY A 90 14.24 -8.26 1.98
C GLY A 90 14.98 -9.34 1.18
N GLU A 91 14.54 -9.69 -0.02
CA GLU A 91 15.35 -10.32 -1.07
C GLU A 91 16.31 -9.29 -1.69
N THR A 92 17.07 -8.62 -0.83
CA THR A 92 18.47 -8.36 -1.19
C THR A 92 19.12 -9.74 -1.19
N GLN A 93 19.70 -10.16 -2.31
CA GLN A 93 20.68 -11.25 -2.38
C GLN A 93 20.15 -12.68 -2.62
N ARG A 94 19.70 -12.95 -3.85
CA ARG A 94 20.14 -14.14 -4.58
C ARG A 94 20.63 -13.78 -5.98
N ARG A 95 21.80 -13.13 -5.99
CA ARG A 95 22.66 -13.07 -7.17
C ARG A 95 24.02 -13.60 -6.75
N ASN A 96 24.22 -14.90 -6.91
CA ASN A 96 25.53 -15.53 -7.05
C ASN A 96 25.38 -16.78 -7.92
#